data_AF-A0AAF0XQ59-F1
#
_entry.id   AF-A0AAF0XQ59-F1
#
_cell.length_a   1.000
_cell.length_b   1.000
_cell.length_c   1.000
_cell.angle_alpha   90.00
_cell.angle_beta   90.00
_cell.angle_gamma   90.00
#
_symmetry.space_group_name_H-M   'P 1'
#
loop_
_entity.id
_entity.type
_entity.pdbx_description
1 polymer ?
#
loop_
_entity_poly.entity_id
_entity_poly.type
_entity_poly.pdbx_seq_one_letter_code
_entity_poly.pdbx_strand_id
1 'polypeptide(L)'
;MASNSDSQSSLIPIFDGDDYDYWKIKIRTVLRAEGLWNIVEKGFAEPEDEADLSEAELKKLESSRCQDARALSKLQMGVTKPIFTRISTASTAKEAWEILEGEFHGDEKVRSINLQSLKKDF
;
A
#
# COMPACT_ATOMS: atom_id res chain seq x y z
N MET A 1 -3.22 37.95 -20.57
CA MET A 1 -3.71 36.55 -20.55
C MET A 1 -2.72 35.74 -19.74
N ALA A 2 -3.00 35.52 -18.46
CA ALA A 2 -2.24 34.56 -17.66
C ALA A 2 -3.22 33.43 -17.34
N SER A 3 -3.14 32.37 -18.12
CA SER A 3 -3.82 31.12 -17.80
C SER A 3 -3.10 30.54 -16.59
N ASN A 4 -3.60 30.83 -15.39
CA ASN A 4 -3.34 30.00 -14.22
C ASN A 4 -3.96 28.64 -14.52
N SER A 5 -3.17 27.75 -15.14
CA SER A 5 -3.39 26.33 -14.97
C SER A 5 -2.95 26.02 -13.54
N ASP A 6 -3.85 26.30 -12.58
CA ASP A 6 -3.79 25.64 -11.28
C ASP A 6 -3.89 24.15 -11.59
N SER A 7 -2.71 23.58 -11.69
CA SER A 7 -2.46 22.18 -11.95
C SER A 7 -3.29 21.43 -10.92
N GLN A 8 -4.18 20.55 -11.36
CA GLN A 8 -4.93 19.67 -10.46
C GLN A 8 -3.95 19.01 -9.49
N SER A 9 -3.84 19.60 -8.31
CA SER A 9 -2.84 19.24 -7.33
C SER A 9 -3.24 17.89 -6.78
N SER A 10 -2.34 16.93 -6.94
CA SER A 10 -2.40 15.53 -6.51
C SER A 10 -3.53 15.21 -5.53
N LEU A 11 -4.50 14.38 -5.97
CA LEU A 11 -5.61 13.85 -5.14
C LEU A 11 -5.13 13.00 -3.95
N ILE A 12 -3.83 12.73 -3.85
CA ILE A 12 -3.24 11.86 -2.83
C ILE A 12 -2.66 12.74 -1.71
N PRO A 13 -3.15 12.61 -0.46
CA PRO A 13 -2.57 13.33 0.67
C PRO A 13 -1.12 12.88 0.91
N ILE A 14 -0.23 13.81 1.25
CA ILE A 14 1.16 13.50 1.58
C ILE A 14 1.31 13.44 3.09
N PHE A 15 1.85 12.32 3.59
CA PHE A 15 2.23 12.13 4.99
C PHE A 15 3.70 12.49 5.18
N ASP A 16 3.96 13.44 6.07
CA ASP A 16 5.29 13.92 6.44
C ASP A 16 5.71 13.50 7.86
N GLY A 17 4.87 12.75 8.56
CA GLY A 17 5.08 12.28 9.93
C GLY A 17 4.11 12.90 10.93
N ASP A 18 3.38 13.96 10.54
CA ASP A 18 2.37 14.60 11.37
C ASP A 18 0.95 14.13 11.02
N ASP A 19 0.09 14.05 12.04
CA ASP A 19 -1.33 13.66 11.93
C ASP A 19 -1.59 12.42 11.05
N TYR A 20 -1.02 11.29 11.47
CA TYR A 20 -1.17 10.01 10.76
C TYR A 20 -2.65 9.62 10.57
N ASP A 21 -3.50 9.86 11.57
CA ASP A 21 -4.92 9.50 11.50
C ASP A 21 -5.66 10.31 10.40
N TYR A 22 -5.37 11.60 10.27
CA TYR A 22 -5.91 12.41 9.17
C TYR A 22 -5.45 11.90 7.80
N TRP A 23 -4.15 11.62 7.65
CA TRP A 23 -3.61 11.08 6.40
C TRP A 23 -4.24 9.73 6.06
N LYS A 24 -4.29 8.82 7.03
CA LYS A 24 -4.87 7.48 6.96
C LYS A 24 -6.32 7.51 6.47
N ILE A 25 -7.14 8.40 7.02
CA ILE A 25 -8.55 8.57 6.60
C ILE A 25 -8.62 8.99 5.12
N LYS A 26 -7.80 9.95 4.70
CA LYS A 26 -7.81 10.45 3.33
C LYS A 26 -7.29 9.43 2.33
N ILE A 27 -6.15 8.79 2.58
CA ILE A 27 -5.60 7.79 1.65
C ILE A 27 -6.52 6.57 1.53
N ARG A 28 -7.15 6.14 2.62
CA ARG A 28 -8.17 5.08 2.60
C ARG A 28 -9.36 5.46 1.73
N THR A 29 -9.78 6.73 1.77
CA THR A 29 -10.88 7.23 0.93
C THR A 29 -10.51 7.20 -0.55
N VAL A 30 -9.29 7.62 -0.92
CA VAL A 30 -8.79 7.56 -2.30
C VAL A 30 -8.75 6.11 -2.80
N LEU A 31 -8.18 5.20 -2.02
CA LEU A 31 -8.10 3.78 -2.37
C LEU A 31 -9.48 3.13 -2.51
N ARG A 32 -10.45 3.50 -1.67
CA ARG A 32 -11.84 3.02 -1.79
C ARG A 32 -12.52 3.53 -3.05
N ALA A 33 -12.33 4.80 -3.40
CA ALA A 33 -12.89 5.38 -4.61
C ALA A 33 -12.38 4.70 -5.89
N GLU A 34 -11.14 4.19 -5.86
CA GLU A 34 -10.54 3.42 -6.96
C GLU A 34 -10.78 1.89 -6.86
N GLY A 35 -11.50 1.41 -5.84
CA GLY A 35 -11.72 -0.03 -5.63
C GLY A 35 -10.49 -0.82 -5.19
N LEU A 36 -9.45 -0.14 -4.72
CA LEU A 36 -8.15 -0.70 -4.33
C LEU A 36 -8.07 -1.05 -2.84
N TRP A 37 -8.99 -0.57 -2.00
CA TRP A 37 -8.89 -0.80 -0.55
C TRP A 37 -8.89 -2.29 -0.16
N ASN A 38 -9.64 -3.14 -0.87
CA ASN A 38 -9.71 -4.56 -0.55
C ASN A 38 -8.36 -5.27 -0.75
N ILE A 39 -7.56 -4.86 -1.75
CA ILE A 39 -6.22 -5.44 -1.97
C ILE A 39 -5.24 -5.00 -0.88
N VAL A 40 -5.37 -3.77 -0.36
CA VAL A 40 -4.54 -3.27 0.75
C VAL A 40 -4.91 -3.95 2.06
N GLU A 41 -6.20 -4.10 2.36
CA GLU A 41 -6.68 -4.63 3.64
C GLU A 41 -6.49 -6.15 3.75
N LYS A 42 -6.73 -6.89 2.66
CA LYS A 42 -6.69 -8.36 2.69
C LYS A 42 -5.42 -8.92 2.07
N GLY A 43 -4.83 -8.21 1.12
CA GLY A 43 -3.77 -8.72 0.27
C GLY A 43 -4.32 -9.65 -0.81
N PHE A 44 -3.42 -10.30 -1.51
CA PHE A 44 -3.71 -11.39 -2.42
C PHE A 44 -2.73 -12.54 -2.17
N ALA A 45 -3.10 -13.73 -2.61
CA ALA A 45 -2.22 -14.89 -2.58
C ALA A 45 -1.37 -14.88 -3.85
N GLU A 46 -0.06 -14.78 -3.68
CA GLU A 46 0.91 -15.02 -4.74
C GLU A 46 1.24 -16.54 -4.73
N PRO A 47 0.89 -17.30 -5.78
CA PRO A 47 1.21 -18.71 -5.85
C PRO A 47 2.72 -18.94 -6.09
N GLU A 48 3.25 -20.03 -5.54
CA GLU A 48 4.66 -20.43 -5.76
C GLU A 48 4.91 -20.92 -7.20
N ASP A 49 3.89 -21.53 -7.81
CA ASP A 49 3.88 -21.98 -9.20
C ASP A 49 2.53 -21.67 -9.85
N GLU A 50 2.57 -21.22 -11.10
CA GLU A 50 1.41 -20.88 -11.91
C GLU A 50 1.02 -22.02 -12.89
N ALA A 51 1.79 -23.11 -12.95
CA ALA A 51 1.63 -24.19 -13.93
C ALA A 51 0.28 -24.92 -13.89
N ASP A 52 -0.32 -25.07 -12.70
CA ASP A 52 -1.59 -25.77 -12.50
C ASP A 52 -2.81 -24.84 -12.54
N LEU A 53 -2.61 -23.53 -12.75
CA LEU A 53 -3.70 -22.57 -12.78
C LEU A 53 -4.47 -22.63 -14.10
N SER A 54 -5.79 -22.61 -14.00
CA SER A 54 -6.65 -22.40 -15.16
C SER A 54 -6.47 -20.98 -15.73
N GLU A 55 -6.82 -20.78 -16.99
CA GLU A 55 -6.79 -19.46 -17.64
C GLU A 55 -7.59 -18.40 -16.86
N ALA A 56 -8.72 -18.80 -16.26
CA ALA A 56 -9.54 -17.91 -15.43
C ALA A 56 -8.84 -17.49 -14.14
N GLU A 57 -8.07 -18.39 -13.53
CA GLU A 57 -7.29 -18.11 -12.32
C GLU A 57 -6.08 -17.23 -12.61
N LEU A 58 -5.37 -17.49 -13.72
CA LEU A 58 -4.27 -16.64 -14.19
C LEU A 58 -4.73 -15.21 -14.44
N LYS A 59 -5.86 -15.03 -15.14
CA LYS A 59 -6.43 -13.71 -15.40
C LYS A 59 -6.80 -12.97 -14.10
N LYS A 60 -7.32 -13.70 -13.11
CA LYS A 60 -7.64 -13.13 -11.80
C LYS A 60 -6.39 -12.75 -11.01
N LEU A 61 -5.34 -13.58 -11.09
CA LEU A 61 -4.04 -13.30 -10.48
C LEU A 61 -3.40 -12.04 -11.07
N GLU A 62 -3.36 -11.93 -12.39
CA GLU A 62 -2.83 -10.74 -13.09
C GLU A 62 -3.62 -9.47 -12.71
N SER A 63 -4.95 -9.55 -12.65
CA SER A 63 -5.78 -8.44 -12.15
C SER A 63 -5.43 -8.07 -10.71
N SER A 64 -5.17 -9.06 -9.84
CA SER A 64 -4.85 -8.83 -8.43
C SER A 64 -3.46 -8.17 -8.29
N ARG A 65 -2.45 -8.65 -9.02
CA ARG A 65 -1.12 -8.04 -9.13
C ARG A 65 -1.20 -6.59 -9.62
N CYS A 66 -2.02 -6.32 -10.63
CA CYS A 66 -2.23 -4.96 -11.16
C CYS A 66 -2.90 -4.04 -10.12
N GLN A 67 -3.91 -4.53 -9.41
CA GLN A 67 -4.55 -3.78 -8.32
C GLN A 67 -3.58 -3.51 -7.18
N ASP A 68 -2.77 -4.49 -6.78
CA ASP A 68 -1.78 -4.36 -5.73
C ASP A 68 -0.71 -3.32 -6.10
N ALA A 69 -0.11 -3.43 -7.29
CA ALA A 69 0.89 -2.46 -7.76
C ALA A 69 0.34 -1.03 -7.82
N ARG A 70 -0.92 -0.86 -8.26
CA ARG A 70 -1.60 0.45 -8.25
C ARG A 70 -1.79 0.96 -6.83
N ALA A 71 -2.25 0.11 -5.90
CA ALA A 71 -2.46 0.50 -4.52
C ALA A 71 -1.13 0.88 -3.82
N LEU A 72 -0.08 0.08 -4.04
CA LEU A 72 1.26 0.33 -3.53
C LEU A 72 1.81 1.67 -4.05
N SER A 73 1.65 1.94 -5.34
CA SER A 73 2.04 3.22 -5.92
C SER A 73 1.33 4.40 -5.24
N LYS A 74 0.04 4.30 -4.92
CA LYS A 74 -0.70 5.35 -4.19
C LYS A 74 -0.16 5.57 -2.78
N LEU A 75 0.17 4.49 -2.06
CA LEU A 75 0.77 4.59 -0.73
C LEU A 75 2.15 5.26 -0.80
N GLN A 76 2.99 4.88 -1.77
CA GLN A 76 4.31 5.48 -1.98
C GLN A 76 4.24 6.96 -2.37
N MET A 77 3.28 7.34 -3.22
CA MET A 77 3.03 8.75 -3.57
C MET A 77 2.48 9.56 -2.40
N GLY A 78 1.78 8.88 -1.48
CA GLY A 78 1.16 9.49 -0.32
C GLY A 78 2.11 9.72 0.86
N VAL A 79 3.41 9.45 0.72
CA VAL A 79 4.38 9.62 1.82
C VAL A 79 5.57 10.46 1.35
N THR A 80 6.20 11.15 2.30
CA THR A 80 7.48 11.84 2.04
C THR A 80 8.64 10.86 1.89
N LYS A 81 9.76 11.31 1.30
CA LYS A 81 10.97 10.48 1.11
C LYS A 81 11.47 9.80 2.39
N PRO A 82 11.51 10.45 3.57
CA PRO A 82 11.96 9.80 4.81
C PRO A 82 11.04 8.67 5.29
N ILE A 83 9.74 8.75 4.97
CA ILE A 83 8.76 7.70 5.31
C ILE A 83 8.76 6.61 4.24
N PHE A 84 8.96 6.98 2.97
CA PHE A 84 9.11 6.03 1.88
C PHE A 84 10.21 4.99 2.16
N THR A 85 11.33 5.38 2.77
CA THR A 85 12.39 4.42 3.12
C THR A 85 11.92 3.34 4.09
N ARG A 86 10.92 3.62 4.94
CA ARG A 86 10.31 2.66 5.88
C ARG A 86 9.54 1.57 5.15
N ILE A 87 8.80 1.94 4.12
CA ILE A 87 8.01 1.01 3.30
C ILE A 87 8.76 0.49 2.07
N SER A 88 10.02 0.88 1.87
CA SER A 88 10.77 0.57 0.64
C SER A 88 11.04 -0.93 0.44
N THR A 89 11.00 -1.71 1.52
CA THR A 89 11.15 -3.17 1.49
C THR A 89 9.82 -3.91 1.29
N ALA A 90 8.69 -3.21 1.32
CA ALA A 90 7.39 -3.83 1.06
C ALA A 90 7.26 -4.17 -0.41
N SER A 91 6.92 -5.42 -0.69
CA SER A 91 6.68 -5.92 -2.04
C SER A 91 5.21 -5.79 -2.43
N THR A 92 4.31 -5.67 -1.45
CA THR A 92 2.87 -5.52 -1.66
C THR A 92 2.29 -4.27 -1.00
N ALA A 93 1.13 -3.83 -1.48
CA ALA A 93 0.43 -2.69 -0.88
C ALA A 93 0.00 -2.98 0.57
N LYS A 94 -0.35 -4.25 0.87
CA LYS A 94 -0.67 -4.69 2.22
C LYS A 94 0.51 -4.56 3.17
N GLU A 95 1.68 -5.07 2.78
CA GLU A 95 2.90 -4.96 3.59
C GLU A 95 3.26 -3.48 3.85
N ALA A 96 3.18 -2.63 2.82
CA ALA A 96 3.43 -1.21 2.98
C ALA A 96 2.45 -0.57 3.97
N TRP A 97 1.17 -0.93 3.89
CA TRP A 97 0.15 -0.45 4.82
C TRP A 97 0.38 -0.94 6.26
N GLU A 98 0.72 -2.21 6.45
CA GLU A 98 1.00 -2.78 7.78
C GLU A 98 2.22 -2.15 8.44
N ILE A 99 3.27 -1.81 7.66
CA ILE A 99 4.42 -1.05 8.16
C ILE A 99 3.99 0.35 8.61
N LEU A 100 3.21 1.07 7.79
CA LEU A 100 2.74 2.42 8.14
C LEU A 100 1.83 2.41 9.38
N GLU A 101 0.92 1.45 9.46
CA GLU A 101 0.09 1.25 10.64
C GLU A 101 0.94 0.91 11.87
N GLY A 102 1.92 0.01 11.75
CA GLY A 102 2.77 -0.40 12.86
C GLY A 102 3.70 0.71 13.38
N GLU A 103 4.20 1.57 12.49
CA GLU A 103 5.12 2.64 12.86
C GLU A 103 4.42 3.92 13.34
N PHE A 104 3.24 4.24 12.80
CA PHE A 104 2.61 5.55 13.02
C PHE A 104 1.22 5.50 13.66
N HIS A 105 0.57 4.33 13.73
CA HIS A 105 -0.68 4.19 14.47
C HIS A 105 -0.43 3.97 15.96
N GLY A 106 -0.31 5.09 16.69
CA GLY A 106 -0.21 5.11 18.14
C GLY A 106 1.17 4.71 18.65
N ASP A 107 1.86 5.67 19.27
CA ASP A 107 3.16 5.54 19.96
C ASP A 107 3.10 4.62 21.22
N GLU A 108 2.27 3.58 21.23
CA GLU A 108 2.07 2.68 22.38
C GLU A 108 2.04 1.18 22.06
N LYS A 109 2.09 0.73 20.80
CA LYS A 109 1.99 -0.72 20.49
C LYS A 109 3.09 -1.22 19.57
N VAL A 110 4.28 -1.27 20.15
CA VAL A 110 5.20 -2.41 19.96
C VAL A 110 4.40 -3.72 20.14
N ARG A 111 3.84 -4.30 19.07
CA ARG A 111 3.31 -5.69 18.99
C ARG A 111 2.71 -6.02 17.62
N SER A 112 3.57 -6.08 16.60
CA SER A 112 3.38 -7.00 15.47
C SER A 112 4.70 -7.71 15.22
N ILE A 113 5.08 -8.47 16.23
CA ILE A 113 5.91 -9.66 16.10
C ILE A 113 5.28 -10.52 14.98
N ASN A 114 5.87 -10.50 13.77
CA ASN A 114 5.98 -11.68 12.90
C ASN A 114 6.71 -11.49 11.55
N LEU A 115 7.43 -10.39 11.30
CA LEU A 115 8.32 -10.35 10.12
C LEU A 115 9.57 -11.25 10.25
N GLN A 116 9.78 -11.90 11.40
CA GLN A 116 10.90 -12.83 11.63
C GLN A 116 10.59 -14.29 11.30
N SER A 117 9.35 -14.67 10.97
CA SER A 117 9.04 -16.06 10.54
C SER A 117 9.23 -16.30 9.04
N LEU A 118 9.51 -15.27 8.23
CA LEU A 118 9.63 -15.41 6.77
C LEU A 118 11.08 -15.42 6.22
N LYS A 119 12.10 -15.39 7.08
CA LYS A 119 13.52 -15.40 6.64
C LYS A 119 14.39 -16.48 7.27
N LYS A 120 13.81 -17.45 7.97
CA LYS A 120 14.61 -18.48 8.66
C LYS A 120 14.05 -19.90 8.53
N ASP A 121 13.51 -20.22 7.36
CA ASP A 121 13.65 -21.56 6.80
C ASP A 121 14.76 -21.48 5.73
N PHE A 122 16.00 -21.45 6.23
CA PHE A 122 17.20 -21.87 5.53
C PHE A 122 17.64 -23.20 6.15
#